data_AF-A0A7W1XAI2-F1
#
_entry.id   AF-A0A7W1XAI2-F1
#
_cell.length_a   1.000
_cell.length_b   1.000
_cell.length_c   1.000
_cell.angle_alpha   90.00
_cell.angle_beta   90.00
_cell.angle_gamma   90.00
#
_symmetry.space_group_name_H-M   'P 1'
#
loop_
_entity.id
_entity.type
_entity.pdbx_description
1 polymer ?
#
loop_
_entity_poly.entity_id
_entity_poly.type
_entity_poly.pdbx_seq_one_letter_code
_entity_poly.pdbx_strand_id
1 'polypeptide(L)'
;MEAGILALLCLAVLSILVCTGWLPGLEQELSLGKRDLFIFLALSFWFAIRLPLSMDPALFIHPGIFSLFLLFFILLKQISPNRLLSLVSFSICTSSILFIWHEMFRMSGDWSDSLFRTVTSTVIPLGALAVSNVLGEKMFYLAFTFLSLHLIVLYFHREALSPVVIGEEAFLDAFWLALTIFVLLLEPIPSLVRWIREGGFPGIRKR
;
A
#
# COMPACT_ATOMS: atom_id res chain seq x y z
N MET A 1 -9.59 2.32 -17.19
CA MET A 1 -10.24 1.90 -15.94
C MET A 1 -10.60 3.18 -15.20
N GLU A 2 -11.80 3.29 -14.66
CA GLU A 2 -12.13 4.39 -13.75
C GLU A 2 -11.20 4.29 -12.53
N ALA A 3 -10.69 5.44 -12.08
CA ALA A 3 -9.80 5.48 -10.92
C ALA A 3 -10.55 4.97 -9.68
N GLY A 4 -9.81 4.34 -8.75
CA GLY A 4 -10.36 3.84 -7.49
C GLY A 4 -10.93 2.42 -7.57
N ILE A 5 -11.34 1.94 -8.76
CA ILE A 5 -11.80 0.55 -8.93
C ILE A 5 -10.68 -0.45 -8.62
N LEU A 6 -9.45 -0.14 -8.99
CA LEU A 6 -8.33 -1.06 -8.78
C LEU A 6 -8.02 -1.21 -7.29
N ALA A 7 -8.09 -0.13 -6.51
CA ALA A 7 -7.98 -0.17 -5.06
C ALA A 7 -9.03 -1.10 -4.43
N LEU A 8 -10.28 -0.98 -4.86
CA LEU A 8 -11.37 -1.85 -4.36
C LEU A 8 -11.15 -3.32 -4.71
N LEU A 9 -10.69 -3.61 -5.94
CA LEU A 9 -10.34 -4.97 -6.35
C LEU A 9 -9.18 -5.53 -5.53
N CYS A 10 -8.13 -4.75 -5.31
CA CYS A 10 -6.99 -5.15 -4.48
C CYS A 10 -7.42 -5.43 -3.04
N LEU A 11 -8.25 -4.57 -2.46
CA LEU A 11 -8.82 -4.76 -1.13
C LEU A 11 -9.68 -6.04 -1.04
N ALA A 12 -10.49 -6.32 -2.06
CA ALA A 12 -11.28 -7.54 -2.12
C ALA A 12 -10.40 -8.79 -2.23
N VAL A 13 -9.37 -8.77 -3.08
CA VAL A 13 -8.41 -9.86 -3.24
C VAL A 13 -7.67 -10.12 -1.93
N LEU A 14 -7.12 -9.10 -1.29
CA LEU A 14 -6.45 -9.22 0.01
C LEU A 14 -7.40 -9.77 1.08
N SER A 15 -8.66 -9.33 1.08
CA SER A 15 -9.68 -9.83 2.02
C SER A 15 -9.95 -11.32 1.81
N ILE A 16 -10.08 -11.76 0.55
CA ILE A 16 -10.24 -13.18 0.20
C ILE A 16 -9.03 -13.98 0.67
N LEU A 17 -7.81 -13.50 0.42
CA LEU A 17 -6.58 -14.18 0.83
C LEU A 17 -6.46 -14.33 2.35
N VAL A 18 -6.79 -13.28 3.11
CA VAL A 18 -6.85 -13.34 4.59
C VAL A 18 -7.93 -14.32 5.04
N CYS A 19 -9.17 -14.20 4.52
CA CYS A 19 -10.29 -15.06 4.89
C CYS A 19 -10.03 -16.54 4.57
N THR A 20 -9.37 -16.84 3.47
CA THR A 20 -9.05 -18.21 3.04
C THR A 20 -7.81 -18.78 3.71
N GLY A 21 -7.09 -17.97 4.50
CA GLY A 21 -5.90 -18.41 5.24
C GLY A 21 -4.68 -18.62 4.34
N TRP A 22 -4.63 -17.96 3.18
CA TRP A 22 -3.49 -18.00 2.26
C TRP A 22 -2.29 -17.19 2.75
N LEU A 23 -2.48 -16.33 3.75
CA LEU A 23 -1.47 -15.43 4.31
C LEU A 23 -1.15 -15.73 5.79
N PRO A 24 -0.85 -16.99 6.18
CA PRO A 24 -0.61 -17.32 7.58
C PRO A 24 0.66 -16.64 8.13
N GLY A 25 1.64 -16.34 7.26
CA GLY A 25 2.85 -15.60 7.66
C GLY A 25 2.55 -14.16 8.04
N LEU A 26 1.58 -13.52 7.37
CA LEU A 26 1.18 -12.14 7.63
C LEU A 26 0.60 -11.98 9.05
N GLU A 27 -0.24 -12.92 9.49
CA GLU A 27 -0.83 -12.92 10.84
C GLU A 27 0.25 -13.09 11.93
N GLN A 28 1.16 -14.04 11.72
CA GLN A 28 2.22 -14.35 12.69
C GLN A 28 3.23 -13.22 12.81
N GLU A 29 3.70 -12.68 11.69
CA GLU A 29 4.75 -11.67 11.68
C GLU A 29 4.27 -10.27 12.08
N LEU A 30 3.01 -9.91 11.77
CA LEU A 30 2.44 -8.64 12.23
C LEU A 30 1.90 -8.70 13.67
N SER A 31 1.85 -9.89 14.29
CA SER A 31 1.19 -10.10 15.59
C SER A 31 -0.25 -9.59 15.60
N LEU A 32 -0.94 -9.66 14.46
CA LEU A 32 -2.33 -9.25 14.28
C LEU A 32 -3.19 -10.49 14.09
N GLY A 33 -4.30 -10.58 14.82
CA GLY A 33 -5.25 -11.65 14.58
C GLY A 33 -5.89 -11.51 13.21
N LYS A 34 -6.26 -12.63 12.58
CA LYS A 34 -7.06 -12.67 11.36
C LYS A 34 -8.26 -11.71 11.38
N ARG A 35 -8.93 -11.61 12.53
CA ARG A 35 -10.06 -10.72 12.76
C ARG A 35 -9.66 -9.24 12.61
N ASP A 36 -8.51 -8.85 13.14
CA ASP A 36 -8.06 -7.46 13.11
C ASP A 36 -7.63 -7.05 11.70
N LEU A 37 -6.95 -7.95 10.97
CA LEU A 37 -6.64 -7.76 9.55
C LEU A 37 -7.91 -7.61 8.71
N PHE A 38 -8.92 -8.46 8.95
CA PHE A 38 -10.19 -8.37 8.24
C PHE A 38 -10.93 -7.05 8.57
N ILE A 39 -10.97 -6.64 9.84
CA ILE A 39 -11.56 -5.36 10.24
C ILE A 39 -10.83 -4.20 9.55
N PHE A 40 -9.50 -4.23 9.51
CA PHE A 40 -8.71 -3.22 8.82
C PHE A 40 -9.06 -3.14 7.32
N LEU A 41 -9.11 -4.27 6.62
CA LEU A 41 -9.45 -4.33 5.20
C LEU A 41 -10.89 -3.88 4.94
N ALA A 42 -11.84 -4.27 5.80
CA ALA A 42 -13.24 -3.85 5.72
C ALA A 42 -13.40 -2.34 5.93
N LEU A 43 -12.69 -1.76 6.91
CA LEU A 43 -12.67 -0.31 7.13
C LEU A 43 -12.02 0.42 5.95
N SER A 44 -10.92 -0.13 5.41
CA SER A 44 -10.25 0.43 4.23
C SER A 44 -11.15 0.44 3.00
N PHE A 45 -11.89 -0.66 2.77
CA PHE A 45 -12.91 -0.74 1.73
C PHE A 45 -14.02 0.28 1.95
N TRP A 46 -14.53 0.39 3.18
CA TRP A 46 -15.55 1.37 3.53
C TRP A 46 -15.10 2.81 3.30
N PHE A 47 -13.84 3.14 3.57
CA PHE A 47 -13.29 4.46 3.27
C PHE A 47 -13.05 4.69 1.78
N ALA A 48 -12.63 3.65 1.05
CA ALA A 48 -12.34 3.74 -0.38
C ALA A 48 -13.60 3.99 -1.23
N ILE A 49 -14.78 3.50 -0.83
CA ILE A 49 -16.03 3.73 -1.57
C ILE A 49 -16.66 5.11 -1.35
N ARG A 50 -16.08 5.95 -0.46
CA ARG A 50 -16.67 7.24 -0.09
C ARG A 50 -16.17 8.32 -1.02
N LEU A 51 -17.09 9.20 -1.41
CA LEU A 51 -16.76 10.38 -2.20
C LEU A 51 -15.77 11.29 -1.44
N PRO A 52 -14.89 12.00 -2.16
CA PRO A 52 -14.02 13.01 -1.56
C PRO A 52 -14.79 14.05 -0.75
N LEU A 53 -14.29 14.35 0.45
CA LEU A 53 -14.85 15.38 1.31
C LEU A 53 -14.21 16.73 0.95
N SER A 54 -15.03 17.72 0.61
CA SER A 54 -14.55 19.10 0.43
C SER A 54 -14.33 19.75 1.80
N MET A 55 -13.09 20.16 2.07
CA MET A 55 -12.75 20.95 3.26
C MET A 55 -12.74 22.45 2.93
N ASP A 56 -12.38 22.78 1.70
CA ASP A 56 -12.31 24.12 1.11
C ASP A 56 -12.62 23.96 -0.40
N PRO A 57 -13.19 24.97 -1.10
CA PRO A 57 -13.28 25.00 -2.57
C PRO A 57 -12.01 24.52 -3.31
N ALA A 58 -10.82 24.77 -2.76
CA ALA A 58 -9.55 24.38 -3.37
C ALA A 58 -8.94 23.08 -2.80
N LEU A 59 -9.57 22.44 -1.81
CA LEU A 59 -9.02 21.28 -1.11
C LEU A 59 -10.08 20.20 -0.84
N PHE A 60 -9.82 19.02 -1.39
CA PHE A 60 -10.59 17.81 -1.18
C PHE A 60 -9.73 16.74 -0.51
N ILE A 61 -10.35 15.93 0.35
CA ILE A 61 -9.69 14.81 1.00
C ILE A 61 -10.48 13.55 0.71
N HIS A 62 -9.85 12.59 0.04
CA HIS A 62 -10.45 11.29 -0.18
C HIS A 62 -10.35 10.44 1.11
N PRO A 63 -11.47 9.94 1.67
CA PRO A 63 -11.44 9.20 2.93
C PRO A 63 -10.54 7.97 2.93
N GLY A 64 -10.35 7.35 1.76
CA GLY A 64 -9.38 6.26 1.57
C GLY A 64 -7.98 6.55 2.11
N ILE A 65 -7.51 7.80 2.15
CA ILE A 65 -6.21 8.15 2.73
C ILE A 65 -6.09 7.76 4.21
N PHE A 66 -7.20 7.73 4.95
CA PHE A 66 -7.20 7.37 6.37
C PHE A 66 -6.76 5.93 6.62
N SER A 67 -7.00 5.01 5.68
CA SER A 67 -6.47 3.65 5.78
C SER A 67 -4.94 3.59 5.76
N LEU A 68 -4.28 4.46 4.98
CA LEU A 68 -2.82 4.53 4.96
C LEU A 68 -2.27 5.10 6.27
N PHE A 69 -2.91 6.14 6.81
CA PHE A 69 -2.54 6.67 8.14
C PHE A 69 -2.73 5.62 9.23
N LEU A 70 -3.84 4.90 9.23
CA LEU A 70 -4.08 3.83 10.20
C LEU A 70 -3.02 2.74 10.09
N LEU A 71 -2.71 2.29 8.87
CA LEU A 71 -1.64 1.32 8.63
C LEU A 71 -0.29 1.83 9.12
N PHE A 72 0.04 3.09 8.82
CA PHE A 72 1.26 3.73 9.29
C PHE A 72 1.37 3.72 10.82
N PHE A 73 0.32 4.10 11.55
CA PHE A 73 0.33 4.09 13.01
C PHE A 73 0.42 2.68 13.62
N ILE A 74 -0.20 1.68 12.98
CA ILE A 74 -0.07 0.28 13.40
C ILE A 74 1.39 -0.17 13.26
N LEU A 75 2.01 0.10 12.11
CA LEU A 75 3.38 -0.32 11.81
C LEU A 75 4.42 0.44 12.62
N LEU A 76 4.20 1.72 12.90
CA LEU A 76 5.11 2.55 13.70
C LEU A 76 5.37 1.96 15.09
N LYS A 77 4.35 1.32 15.69
CA LYS A 77 4.46 0.66 17.00
C LYS A 77 5.33 -0.60 16.98
N GLN A 78 5.60 -1.16 15.81
CA GLN A 78 6.35 -2.41 15.64
C GLN A 78 7.85 -2.18 15.36
N ILE A 79 8.27 -0.93 15.18
CA ILE A 79 9.62 -0.59 14.74
C ILE A 79 10.44 -0.10 15.91
N SER A 80 11.66 -0.61 16.06
CA SER A 80 12.59 -0.11 17.06
C SER A 80 13.01 1.34 16.74
N PRO A 81 13.13 2.24 17.74
CA PRO A 81 13.53 3.64 17.51
C PRO A 81 14.84 3.79 16.73
N ASN A 82 15.79 2.89 16.94
CA ASN A 82 17.08 2.87 16.25
C ASN A 82 16.94 2.60 14.74
N ARG A 83 15.95 1.79 14.33
CA ARG A 83 15.69 1.45 12.93
C ARG A 83 14.78 2.46 12.25
N LEU A 84 13.90 3.11 13.01
CA LEU A 84 12.94 4.08 12.50
C LEU A 84 13.61 5.20 11.71
N LEU A 85 14.67 5.80 12.25
CA LEU A 85 15.40 6.89 11.57
C LEU A 85 15.97 6.43 10.23
N SER A 86 16.57 5.24 10.17
CA SER A 86 17.09 4.67 8.93
C SER A 86 15.97 4.42 7.91
N LEU A 87 14.87 3.80 8.33
CA LEU A 87 13.73 3.52 7.44
C LEU A 87 13.11 4.81 6.88
N VAL A 88 12.88 5.81 7.73
CA VAL A 88 12.38 7.13 7.32
C VAL A 88 13.33 7.77 6.31
N SER A 89 14.64 7.74 6.57
CA SER A 89 15.65 8.30 5.67
C SER A 89 15.67 7.58 4.32
N PHE A 90 15.60 6.25 4.31
CA PHE A 90 15.52 5.45 3.09
C PHE A 90 14.25 5.74 2.31
N SER A 91 13.08 5.81 2.97
CA SER A 91 11.81 6.12 2.31
C SER A 91 11.79 7.52 1.70
N ILE A 92 12.31 8.53 2.41
CA ILE A 92 12.41 9.90 1.87
C ILE A 92 13.37 9.94 0.69
N CYS A 93 14.53 9.26 0.79
CA CYS A 93 15.50 9.14 -0.30
C CYS A 93 14.88 8.49 -1.54
N THR A 94 14.22 7.33 -1.39
CA THR A 94 13.54 6.64 -2.50
C THR A 94 12.45 7.50 -3.11
N SER A 95 11.63 8.17 -2.29
CA SER A 95 10.58 9.08 -2.78
C SER A 95 11.17 10.25 -3.55
N SER A 96 12.28 10.81 -3.08
CA SER A 96 12.97 11.91 -3.77
C SER A 96 13.55 11.45 -5.11
N ILE A 97 14.13 10.25 -5.18
CA ILE A 97 14.63 9.65 -6.42
C ILE A 97 13.49 9.42 -7.42
N LEU A 98 12.37 8.85 -6.96
CA LEU A 98 11.19 8.61 -7.81
C LEU A 98 10.57 9.92 -8.30
N PHE A 99 10.54 10.94 -7.46
CA PHE A 99 10.10 12.28 -7.83
C PHE A 99 11.04 12.93 -8.85
N ILE A 100 12.36 12.90 -8.63
CA ILE A 100 13.33 13.42 -9.60
C ILE A 100 13.22 12.69 -10.93
N TRP A 101 13.05 11.36 -10.90
CA TRP A 101 12.80 10.57 -12.10
C TRP A 101 11.52 11.03 -12.83
N HIS A 102 10.41 11.20 -12.11
CA HIS A 102 9.16 11.75 -12.66
C HIS A 102 9.39 13.11 -13.36
N GLU A 103 10.11 14.02 -12.69
CA GLU A 103 10.43 15.35 -13.25
C GLU A 103 11.34 15.29 -14.48
N MET A 104 12.38 14.45 -14.45
CA MET A 104 13.32 14.32 -15.56
C MET A 104 12.63 13.83 -16.84
N PHE A 105 11.62 12.98 -16.71
CA PHE A 105 10.85 12.46 -17.84
C PHE A 105 9.64 13.33 -18.21
N ARG A 106 9.43 14.45 -17.51
CA ARG A 106 8.30 15.38 -17.72
C ARG A 106 6.96 14.65 -17.79
N MET A 107 6.77 13.69 -16.90
CA MET A 107 5.50 12.97 -16.80
C MET A 107 4.40 13.99 -16.45
N SER A 108 3.19 13.79 -16.98
CA SER A 108 2.05 14.64 -16.63
C SER A 108 1.88 14.60 -15.11
N GLY A 109 1.85 15.77 -14.47
CA GLY A 109 2.28 16.08 -13.09
C GLY A 109 1.63 15.36 -11.89
N ASP A 110 1.03 14.19 -12.08
CA ASP A 110 0.05 13.62 -11.17
C ASP A 110 0.19 12.10 -11.09
N TRP A 111 -0.63 11.46 -10.24
CA TRP A 111 -0.75 10.00 -10.25
C TRP A 111 -1.56 9.47 -11.44
N SER A 112 -2.11 10.32 -12.32
CA SER A 112 -2.83 9.85 -13.52
C SER A 112 -1.92 9.17 -14.55
N ASP A 113 -0.61 9.45 -14.53
CA ASP A 113 0.33 8.85 -15.47
C ASP A 113 0.51 7.34 -15.20
N SER A 114 0.17 6.53 -16.20
CA SER A 114 0.22 5.06 -16.10
C SER A 114 1.63 4.50 -15.91
N LEU A 115 2.65 5.15 -16.50
CA LEU A 115 4.05 4.73 -16.38
C LEU A 115 4.56 5.06 -14.98
N PHE A 116 4.25 6.25 -14.46
CA PHE A 116 4.58 6.62 -13.08
C PHE A 116 3.97 5.65 -12.08
N ARG A 117 2.68 5.33 -12.21
CA ARG A 117 1.99 4.34 -11.36
C ARG A 117 2.61 2.95 -11.46
N THR A 118 2.95 2.49 -12.67
CA THR A 118 3.53 1.16 -12.89
C THR A 118 4.91 1.05 -12.26
N VAL A 119 5.76 2.06 -12.45
CA VAL A 119 7.10 2.11 -11.89
C VAL A 119 7.04 2.18 -10.37
N THR A 120 6.25 3.08 -9.79
CA THR A 120 6.11 3.19 -8.33
C THR A 120 5.54 1.92 -7.71
N SER A 121 4.51 1.32 -8.32
CA SER A 121 3.89 0.07 -7.85
C SER A 121 4.78 -1.16 -7.98
N THR A 122 5.91 -1.06 -8.69
CA THR A 122 6.89 -2.14 -8.84
C THR A 122 8.15 -1.89 -8.01
N VAL A 123 8.74 -0.70 -8.14
CA VAL A 123 10.00 -0.33 -7.49
C VAL A 123 9.85 -0.27 -5.98
N ILE A 124 8.75 0.30 -5.47
CA ILE A 124 8.57 0.44 -4.02
C ILE A 124 8.43 -0.93 -3.33
N PRO A 125 7.58 -1.87 -3.80
CA PRO A 125 7.55 -3.24 -3.27
C PRO A 125 8.90 -3.96 -3.33
N LEU A 126 9.64 -3.85 -4.43
CA LEU A 126 10.96 -4.48 -4.55
C LEU A 126 11.97 -3.87 -3.57
N GLY A 127 11.95 -2.54 -3.41
CA GLY A 127 12.75 -1.85 -2.40
C GLY A 127 12.38 -2.28 -0.98
N ALA A 128 11.08 -2.47 -0.69
CA ALA A 128 10.60 -2.97 0.59
C ALA A 128 11.14 -4.38 0.89
N LEU A 129 11.21 -5.26 -0.10
CA LEU A 129 11.79 -6.59 0.07
C LEU A 129 13.30 -6.55 0.33
N ALA A 130 14.00 -5.55 -0.19
CA ALA A 130 15.45 -5.39 -0.05
C ALA A 130 15.88 -4.68 1.25
N VAL A 131 15.03 -3.86 1.86
CA VAL A 131 15.43 -2.94 2.96
C VAL A 131 15.62 -3.64 4.32
N SER A 132 14.85 -4.70 4.58
CA SER A 132 14.85 -5.40 5.87
C SER A 132 14.38 -6.85 5.70
N ASN A 133 14.67 -7.71 6.68
CA ASN A 133 14.08 -9.04 6.77
C ASN A 133 12.77 -9.07 7.59
N VAL A 134 12.46 -8.01 8.34
CA VAL A 134 11.28 -7.95 9.22
C VAL A 134 10.08 -7.38 8.47
N LEU A 135 8.98 -8.14 8.38
CA LEU A 135 7.78 -7.71 7.65
C LEU A 135 7.25 -6.33 8.03
N GLY A 136 7.16 -6.03 9.33
CA GLY A 136 6.69 -4.73 9.81
C GLY A 136 7.53 -3.56 9.28
N GLU A 137 8.86 -3.73 9.22
CA GLU A 137 9.77 -2.73 8.65
C GLU A 137 9.61 -2.59 7.12
N LYS A 138 9.41 -3.71 6.41
CA LYS A 138 9.16 -3.71 4.96
C LYS A 138 7.84 -3.01 4.62
N MET A 139 6.75 -3.35 5.33
CA MET A 139 5.44 -2.72 5.14
C MET A 139 5.48 -1.24 5.50
N PHE A 140 6.22 -0.87 6.54
CA PHE A 140 6.40 0.54 6.91
C PHE A 140 7.13 1.30 5.81
N TYR A 141 8.24 0.75 5.31
CA TYR A 141 8.95 1.34 4.19
C TYR A 141 8.03 1.53 2.99
N LEU A 142 7.24 0.51 2.61
CA LEU A 142 6.28 0.62 1.50
C LEU A 142 5.27 1.76 1.75
N ALA A 143 4.55 1.72 2.88
CA ALA A 143 3.50 2.68 3.17
C ALA A 143 4.03 4.12 3.31
N PHE A 144 5.14 4.29 4.01
CA PHE A 144 5.74 5.60 4.23
C PHE A 144 6.40 6.16 2.97
N THR A 145 6.98 5.33 2.10
CA THR A 145 7.50 5.78 0.79
C THR A 145 6.36 6.27 -0.10
N PHE A 146 5.24 5.54 -0.20
CA PHE A 146 4.07 6.02 -0.94
C PHE A 146 3.52 7.35 -0.38
N LEU A 147 3.38 7.44 0.94
CA LEU A 147 2.88 8.65 1.59
C LEU A 147 3.81 9.85 1.38
N SER A 148 5.12 9.67 1.58
CA SER A 148 6.09 10.75 1.39
C SER A 148 6.20 11.16 -0.08
N LEU A 149 6.19 10.23 -1.04
CA LEU A 149 6.14 10.54 -2.46
C LEU A 149 4.88 11.33 -2.83
N HIS A 150 3.71 10.91 -2.34
CA HIS A 150 2.45 11.64 -2.57
C HIS A 150 2.52 13.06 -2.02
N LEU A 151 3.04 13.26 -0.81
CA LEU A 151 3.21 14.58 -0.22
C LEU A 151 4.21 15.45 -1.00
N ILE A 152 5.31 14.88 -1.50
CA ILE A 152 6.28 15.60 -2.33
C ILE A 152 5.61 16.05 -3.64
N VAL A 153 4.92 15.15 -4.35
CA VAL A 153 4.19 15.48 -5.58
C VAL A 153 3.17 16.60 -5.32
N LEU A 154 2.33 16.46 -4.29
CA LEU A 154 1.35 17.48 -3.90
C LEU A 154 1.99 18.84 -3.59
N TYR A 155 3.14 18.84 -2.89
CA TYR A 155 3.82 20.08 -2.52
C TYR A 155 4.37 20.83 -3.74
N PHE A 156 5.02 20.11 -4.67
CA PHE A 156 5.65 20.71 -5.84
C PHE A 156 4.67 20.98 -7.01
N HIS A 157 3.59 20.22 -7.14
CA HIS A 157 2.60 20.35 -8.23
C HIS A 157 1.30 21.01 -7.77
N ARG A 158 1.26 21.61 -6.58
CA ARG A 158 0.05 22.20 -5.99
C ARG A 158 -0.72 23.13 -6.93
N GLU A 159 0.00 23.94 -7.70
CA GLU A 159 -0.60 24.92 -8.62
C GLU A 159 -1.20 24.28 -9.88
N ALA A 160 -0.62 23.17 -10.34
CA ALA A 160 -1.17 22.38 -11.45
C ALA A 160 -2.37 21.54 -11.00
N LEU A 161 -2.42 21.15 -9.72
CA LEU A 161 -3.40 20.28 -9.10
C LEU A 161 -4.59 21.01 -8.49
N SER A 162 -5.03 22.16 -9.00
CA SER A 162 -6.19 22.87 -8.44
C SER A 162 -7.52 22.37 -9.04
N PRO A 163 -8.45 21.77 -8.26
CA PRO A 163 -8.45 21.65 -6.81
C PRO A 163 -7.63 20.46 -6.28
N VAL A 164 -6.93 20.66 -5.16
CA VAL A 164 -5.99 19.69 -4.61
C VAL A 164 -6.76 18.55 -3.95
N VAL A 165 -6.53 17.31 -4.41
CA VAL A 165 -7.15 16.11 -3.83
C VAL A 165 -6.11 15.30 -3.06
N ILE A 166 -6.18 15.35 -1.73
CA ILE A 166 -5.35 14.48 -0.88
C ILE A 166 -5.89 13.06 -0.95
N GLY A 167 -5.03 12.11 -1.31
CA GLY A 167 -5.40 10.72 -1.48
C GLY A 167 -6.23 10.45 -2.72
N GLU A 168 -5.94 11.11 -3.84
CA GLU A 168 -6.63 10.88 -5.09
C GLU A 168 -6.73 9.38 -5.47
N GLU A 169 -7.78 9.03 -6.20
CA GLU A 169 -8.11 7.64 -6.50
C GLU A 169 -6.98 6.89 -7.23
N ALA A 170 -6.26 7.58 -8.14
CA ALA A 170 -5.13 6.99 -8.86
C ALA A 170 -3.93 6.68 -7.95
N PHE A 171 -3.69 7.50 -6.93
CA PHE A 171 -2.71 7.24 -5.88
C PHE A 171 -3.11 6.03 -5.04
N LEU A 172 -4.37 5.97 -4.59
CA LEU A 172 -4.87 4.85 -3.80
C LEU A 172 -4.79 3.54 -4.59
N ASP A 173 -5.13 3.56 -5.88
CA ASP A 173 -4.96 2.42 -6.77
C ASP A 173 -3.52 1.93 -6.79
N ALA A 174 -2.56 2.83 -6.97
CA ALA A 174 -1.13 2.48 -7.02
C ALA A 174 -0.65 1.90 -5.69
N PHE A 175 -1.04 2.51 -4.56
CA PHE A 175 -0.71 2.02 -3.22
C PHE A 175 -1.26 0.60 -2.97
N TRP A 176 -2.55 0.38 -3.20
CA TRP A 176 -3.18 -0.92 -2.94
C TRP A 176 -2.70 -2.01 -3.90
N LEU A 177 -2.42 -1.65 -5.17
CA LEU A 177 -1.76 -2.55 -6.11
C LEU A 177 -0.37 -2.94 -5.61
N ALA A 178 0.44 -1.97 -5.22
CA ALA A 178 1.79 -2.20 -4.70
C ALA A 178 1.78 -3.08 -3.46
N LEU A 179 0.86 -2.84 -2.53
CA LEU A 179 0.69 -3.67 -1.33
C LEU A 179 0.29 -5.10 -1.70
N THR A 180 -0.61 -5.26 -2.67
CA THR A 180 -1.03 -6.59 -3.15
C THR A 180 0.14 -7.34 -3.79
N ILE A 181 0.88 -6.69 -4.69
CA ILE A 181 2.11 -7.24 -5.30
C ILE A 181 3.10 -7.63 -4.20
N PHE A 182 3.35 -6.74 -3.24
CA PHE A 182 4.27 -6.99 -2.13
C PHE A 182 3.87 -8.22 -1.31
N VAL A 183 2.59 -8.34 -0.93
CA VAL A 183 2.07 -9.50 -0.18
C VAL A 183 2.21 -10.78 -1.00
N LEU A 184 1.92 -10.74 -2.30
CA LEU A 184 2.06 -11.90 -3.18
C LEU A 184 3.53 -12.32 -3.38
N LEU A 185 4.47 -11.36 -3.38
CA LEU A 185 5.91 -11.64 -3.46
C LEU A 185 6.48 -12.18 -2.13
N LEU A 186 5.90 -11.75 -1.00
CA LEU A 186 6.35 -12.15 0.33
C LEU A 186 6.06 -13.60 0.65
N GLU A 187 4.91 -14.13 0.23
CA GLU A 187 4.56 -15.53 0.40
C GLU A 187 5.35 -16.36 -0.63
N PRO A 188 6.54 -16.87 -0.27
CA PRO A 188 7.33 -17.59 -1.23
C PRO A 188 6.64 -18.95 -1.38
N ILE A 189 6.56 -19.42 -2.61
CA ILE A 189 6.71 -20.80 -3.08
C ILE A 189 6.46 -21.91 -2.03
N PRO A 190 7.10 -22.06 -0.85
CA PRO A 190 6.71 -22.96 0.24
C PRO A 190 5.21 -23.10 0.55
N SER A 191 4.41 -22.02 0.54
CA SER A 191 2.95 -22.09 0.78
C SER A 191 2.24 -22.70 -0.44
N LEU A 192 2.66 -22.31 -1.64
CA LEU A 192 2.20 -22.85 -2.92
C LEU A 192 2.64 -24.31 -3.13
N VAL A 193 3.84 -24.68 -2.67
CA VAL A 193 4.43 -26.02 -2.71
C VAL A 193 3.77 -26.90 -1.67
N ARG A 194 3.48 -26.41 -0.46
CA ARG A 194 2.61 -27.10 0.50
C ARG A 194 1.23 -27.32 -0.09
N TRP A 195 0.64 -26.30 -0.72
CA TRP A 195 -0.66 -26.41 -1.39
C TRP A 195 -0.67 -27.45 -2.53
N ILE A 196 0.33 -27.45 -3.41
CA ILE A 196 0.52 -28.47 -4.47
C ILE A 196 0.71 -29.85 -3.83
N ARG A 197 1.52 -29.96 -2.77
CA ARG A 197 1.88 -31.23 -2.12
C ARG A 197 0.75 -31.81 -1.27
N GLU A 198 -0.12 -30.97 -0.71
CA GLU A 198 -1.28 -31.34 0.11
C GLU A 198 -2.58 -31.53 -0.71
N GLY A 199 -2.57 -31.23 -2.01
CA GLY A 199 -3.66 -31.54 -2.94
C GLY A 199 -4.88 -30.61 -2.82
N GLY A 200 -4.69 -29.38 -2.31
CA GLY A 200 -5.76 -28.39 -2.13
C GLY A 200 -6.22 -28.21 -0.68
N PHE A 201 -7.01 -27.14 -0.48
CA PHE A 201 -7.36 -26.52 0.81
C PHE A 201 -7.38 -27.44 2.05
N PRO A 202 -6.58 -27.17 3.09
CA PRO A 202 -6.63 -27.90 4.37
C PRO A 202 -7.89 -27.62 5.22
N GLY A 203 -8.98 -27.13 4.61
CA GLY A 203 -10.24 -26.77 5.28
C GLY A 203 -11.47 -27.57 4.83
N ILE A 204 -11.37 -28.45 3.82
CA ILE A 204 -12.49 -29.30 3.36
C ILE A 204 -12.16 -30.78 3.60
N ARG A 205 -11.54 -31.10 4.74
CA ARG A 205 -11.63 -32.46 5.29
C ARG A 205 -12.85 -32.52 6.20
N LYS A 206 -13.94 -33.00 5.59
CA LYS A 206 -15.13 -33.65 6.17
C LYS A 206 -15.27 -33.52 7.70
N ARG A 207 -16.24 -32.73 8.12
CA ARG A 207 -17.17 -33.22 9.14
C ARG A 207 -18.38 -33.79 8.44
#